data_AF-A0A1M7EWL5-F1
#
_entry.id   AF-A0A1M7EWL5-F1
#
_cell.length_a   1.000
_cell.length_b   1.000
_cell.length_c   1.000
_cell.angle_alpha   90.00
_cell.angle_beta   90.00
_cell.angle_gamma   90.00
#
_symmetry.space_group_name_H-M   'P 1'
#
loop_
_entity.id
_entity.type
_entity.pdbx_description
1 polymer ?
#
loop_
_entity_poly.entity_id
_entity_poly.type
_entity_poly.pdbx_seq_one_letter_code
_entity_poly.pdbx_strand_id
1 'polypeptide(L)'
;MTVFEVCMLILGLVLIGVSFFFTEKVTSKGKKEEVTNSIIGLDEEHLLVIQNTLEENLEKISEATIVKTENDLNKVTNEKIMAISEYSEQILEKIEQNHMEVVFLYNMLNEKENAMKENYCKKENKTKDSESKSNDLENQTDTNNSTVIDSKVTEPEREIQGINDEEAAMLVNNTNYSYNEQEFTDEDKQNNNQEIMKLYTQGKSITEIAKTLDLGKGEVSFVLNLYKQN
;
A
#
# COMPACT_ATOMS: atom_id res chain seq x y z
N MET A 1 47.51 28.61 81.63
CA MET A 1 47.39 27.16 81.48
C MET A 1 46.95 26.56 82.80
N THR A 2 45.64 26.40 82.98
CA THR A 2 45.13 25.73 84.18
C THR A 2 45.37 24.22 84.05
N VAL A 3 45.55 23.50 85.16
CA VAL A 3 45.75 22.03 85.15
C VAL A 3 44.62 21.33 84.39
N PHE A 4 43.41 21.87 84.47
CA PHE A 4 42.24 21.39 83.75
C PHE A 4 42.39 21.46 82.21
N GLU A 5 43.00 22.53 81.72
CA GLU A 5 43.23 22.77 80.29
C GLU A 5 44.25 21.75 79.71
N VAL A 6 45.29 21.42 80.48
CA VAL A 6 46.27 20.40 80.13
C VAL A 6 45.64 18.99 80.13
N CYS A 7 44.77 18.69 81.11
CA CYS A 7 44.04 17.41 81.14
C CYS A 7 43.09 17.24 79.93
N MET A 8 42.37 18.29 79.53
CA MET A 8 41.49 18.24 78.36
C MET A 8 42.25 18.07 77.04
N LEU A 9 43.43 18.69 76.93
CA LEU A 9 44.29 18.54 75.75
C LEU A 9 44.82 17.11 75.60
N ILE A 10 45.25 16.49 76.70
CA ILE A 10 45.71 15.09 76.71
C ILE A 10 44.56 14.14 76.37
N LEU A 11 43.36 14.38 76.91
CA LEU A 11 42.18 13.56 76.63
C LEU A 11 41.79 13.63 75.13
N GLY A 12 41.88 14.80 74.52
CA GLY A 12 41.65 15.00 73.09
C GLY A 12 42.66 14.24 72.22
N LEU A 13 43.93 14.23 72.61
CA LEU A 13 45.00 13.52 71.90
C LEU A 13 44.80 12.00 71.96
N VAL A 14 44.36 11.49 73.12
CA VAL A 14 43.99 10.07 73.29
C VAL A 14 42.76 9.70 72.44
N LEU A 15 41.72 10.55 72.38
CA LEU A 15 40.52 10.33 71.57
C LEU A 15 40.83 10.26 70.07
N ILE A 16 41.76 11.09 69.58
CA ILE A 16 42.24 11.06 68.21
C ILE A 16 43.03 9.76 67.92
N GLY A 17 43.91 9.34 68.83
CA GLY A 17 44.64 8.08 68.69
C GLY A 17 43.73 6.86 68.65
N VAL A 18 42.71 6.81 69.52
CA VAL A 18 41.70 5.74 69.52
C VAL A 18 40.85 5.77 68.26
N SER A 19 40.51 6.95 67.73
CA SER A 19 39.76 7.09 66.47
C SER A 19 40.54 6.59 65.26
N PHE A 20 41.86 6.79 65.22
CA PHE A 20 42.74 6.23 64.18
C PHE A 20 42.81 4.70 64.28
N PHE A 21 42.98 4.16 65.48
CA PHE A 21 43.02 2.71 65.69
C PHE A 21 41.67 2.05 65.37
N PHE A 22 40.56 2.73 65.66
CA PHE A 22 39.23 2.25 65.30
C PHE A 22 39.03 2.32 63.79
N THR A 23 39.33 3.46 63.14
CA THR A 23 39.29 3.60 61.66
C THR A 23 40.15 2.56 60.96
N GLU A 24 41.38 2.30 61.40
CA GLU A 24 42.25 1.27 60.84
C GLU A 24 41.63 -0.12 60.99
N LYS A 25 41.01 -0.43 62.14
CA LYS A 25 40.31 -1.70 62.38
C LYS A 25 39.01 -1.86 61.59
N VAL A 26 38.26 -0.79 61.27
CA VAL A 26 37.07 -0.86 60.40
C VAL A 26 37.40 -0.78 58.90
N THR A 27 38.51 -0.14 58.51
CA THR A 27 38.98 -0.12 57.11
C THR A 27 39.74 -1.40 56.73
N SER A 28 40.51 -2.01 57.65
CA SER A 28 41.25 -3.26 57.40
C SER A 28 40.38 -4.52 57.55
N LYS A 29 39.25 -4.45 58.25
CA LYS A 29 38.38 -5.61 58.50
C LYS A 29 37.05 -5.56 57.72
N GLY A 30 37.11 -5.08 56.49
CA GLY A 30 36.02 -5.14 55.51
C GLY A 30 36.36 -6.04 54.33
N LYS A 31 36.04 -7.34 54.42
CA LYS A 31 35.80 -8.27 53.29
C LYS A 31 36.67 -8.08 52.03
N LYS A 32 38.00 -8.16 52.13
CA LYS A 32 38.87 -8.16 50.94
C LYS A 32 39.98 -9.21 50.89
N GLU A 33 40.25 -9.94 51.98
CA GLU A 33 41.38 -10.90 52.01
C GLU A 33 41.02 -12.37 51.71
N GLU A 34 39.73 -12.73 51.67
CA GLU A 34 39.34 -14.10 51.29
C GLU A 34 39.05 -14.24 49.79
N VAL A 35 38.90 -13.12 49.07
CA VAL A 35 38.57 -13.12 47.63
C VAL A 35 39.80 -12.98 46.74
N THR A 36 40.93 -12.49 47.25
CA THR A 36 42.15 -12.27 46.43
C THR A 36 43.06 -13.49 46.33
N ASN A 37 43.01 -14.42 47.30
CA ASN A 37 43.86 -15.61 47.27
C ASN A 37 43.32 -16.74 46.36
N SER A 38 42.09 -16.62 45.88
CA SER A 38 41.53 -17.55 44.88
C SER A 38 41.79 -17.12 43.43
N ILE A 39 42.43 -15.98 43.20
CA ILE A 39 42.58 -15.38 41.85
C ILE A 39 43.96 -15.65 41.23
N ILE A 40 44.97 -16.10 41.99
CA ILE A 40 46.35 -16.26 41.49
C ILE A 40 46.68 -17.73 41.16
N GLY A 41 45.67 -18.59 41.01
CA GLY A 41 45.84 -20.02 40.74
C GLY A 41 44.84 -20.57 39.74
N LEU A 42 44.38 -19.77 38.77
CA LEU A 42 43.57 -20.30 37.67
C LEU A 42 44.52 -20.84 36.60
N ASP A 43 44.84 -22.12 36.77
CA ASP A 43 45.61 -22.93 35.85
C ASP A 43 45.08 -22.82 34.41
N GLU A 44 46.00 -22.83 33.46
CA GLU A 44 45.78 -22.52 32.04
C GLU A 44 44.78 -23.50 31.39
N GLU A 45 44.69 -24.72 31.92
CA GLU A 45 43.73 -25.77 31.54
C GLU A 45 42.28 -25.40 31.91
N HIS A 46 42.05 -24.90 33.12
CA HIS A 46 40.72 -24.49 33.56
C HIS A 46 40.21 -23.25 32.80
N LEU A 47 41.13 -22.36 32.41
CA LEU A 47 40.82 -21.21 31.57
C LEU A 47 40.34 -21.67 30.17
N LEU A 48 40.98 -22.70 29.60
CA LEU A 48 40.62 -23.26 28.29
C LEU A 48 39.23 -23.93 28.31
N VAL A 49 38.92 -24.72 29.34
CA VAL A 49 37.59 -25.35 29.48
C VAL A 49 36.49 -24.30 29.64
N ILE A 50 36.76 -23.23 30.40
CA ILE A 50 35.84 -22.10 30.55
C ILE A 50 35.65 -21.38 29.21
N GLN A 51 36.70 -21.14 28.43
CA GLN A 51 36.59 -20.53 27.11
C GLN A 51 35.75 -21.40 26.15
N ASN A 52 36.03 -22.69 26.05
CA ASN A 52 35.27 -23.59 25.18
C ASN A 52 33.79 -23.68 25.59
N THR A 53 33.52 -23.71 26.89
CA THR A 53 32.14 -23.70 27.42
C THR A 53 31.44 -22.37 27.14
N LEU A 54 32.17 -21.25 27.20
CA LEU A 54 31.65 -19.94 26.82
C LEU A 54 31.37 -19.85 25.33
N GLU A 55 32.27 -20.33 24.48
CA GLU A 55 32.09 -20.39 23.03
C GLU A 55 30.87 -21.24 22.66
N GLU A 56 30.74 -22.44 23.24
CA GLU A 56 29.60 -23.32 22.97
C GLU A 56 28.26 -22.70 23.41
N ASN A 57 28.22 -22.05 24.59
CA ASN A 57 27.01 -21.36 25.04
C ASN A 57 26.70 -20.12 24.21
N LEU A 58 27.73 -19.37 23.80
CA LEU A 58 27.59 -18.20 22.95
C LEU A 58 27.09 -18.61 21.55
N GLU A 59 27.57 -19.72 21.01
CA GLU A 59 27.11 -20.28 19.75
C GLU A 59 25.65 -20.75 19.84
N LYS A 60 25.27 -21.46 20.91
CA LYS A 60 23.86 -21.82 21.16
C LYS A 60 22.93 -20.61 21.29
N ILE A 61 23.37 -19.58 22.01
CA ILE A 61 22.60 -18.33 22.17
C ILE A 61 22.51 -17.60 20.81
N SER A 62 23.60 -17.56 20.06
CA SER A 62 23.64 -16.98 18.71
C SER A 62 22.67 -17.68 17.79
N GLU A 63 22.73 -19.01 17.70
CA GLU A 63 21.84 -19.82 16.87
C GLU A 63 20.37 -19.65 17.29
N ALA A 64 20.08 -19.72 18.60
CA ALA A 64 18.72 -19.50 19.09
C ALA A 64 18.21 -18.08 18.77
N THR A 65 19.08 -17.08 18.82
CA THR A 65 18.73 -15.69 18.49
C THR A 65 18.49 -15.54 16.99
N ILE A 66 19.31 -16.16 16.14
CA ILE A 66 19.13 -16.17 14.69
C ILE A 66 17.79 -16.83 14.34
N VAL A 67 17.54 -18.05 14.84
CA VAL A 67 16.30 -18.79 14.57
C VAL A 67 15.07 -18.01 15.05
N LYS A 68 15.12 -17.41 16.25
CA LYS A 68 14.02 -16.57 16.74
C LYS A 68 13.82 -15.36 15.85
N THR A 69 14.89 -14.68 15.47
CA THR A 69 14.85 -13.50 14.59
C THR A 69 14.31 -13.85 13.21
N GLU A 70 14.74 -14.97 12.62
CA GLU A 70 14.23 -15.47 11.35
C GLU A 70 12.73 -15.77 11.44
N ASN A 71 12.29 -16.42 12.51
CA ASN A 71 10.87 -16.72 12.69
C ASN A 71 10.03 -15.44 12.88
N ASP A 72 10.48 -14.52 13.72
CA ASP A 72 9.83 -13.22 13.93
C ASP A 72 9.80 -12.40 12.62
N LEU A 73 10.91 -12.41 11.86
CA LEU A 73 11.02 -11.76 10.56
C LEU A 73 10.10 -12.41 9.52
N ASN A 74 10.05 -13.75 9.45
CA ASN A 74 9.16 -14.49 8.55
C ASN A 74 7.70 -14.18 8.86
N LYS A 75 7.34 -14.12 10.14
CA LYS A 75 5.99 -13.74 10.58
C LYS A 75 5.63 -12.32 10.11
N VAL A 76 6.51 -11.34 10.38
CA VAL A 76 6.29 -9.94 9.97
C VAL A 76 6.26 -9.80 8.45
N THR A 77 7.11 -10.54 7.74
CA THR A 77 7.16 -10.54 6.28
C THR A 77 5.88 -11.09 5.67
N ASN A 78 5.36 -12.21 6.21
CA ASN A 78 4.09 -12.77 5.76
C ASN A 78 2.91 -11.82 6.02
N GLU A 79 2.88 -11.18 7.19
CA GLU A 79 1.87 -10.17 7.51
C GLU A 79 1.94 -8.96 6.57
N LYS A 80 3.15 -8.48 6.26
CA LYS A 80 3.36 -7.39 5.29
C LYS A 80 2.96 -7.79 3.88
N ILE A 81 3.27 -9.01 3.43
CA ILE A 81 2.83 -9.51 2.12
C ILE A 81 1.31 -9.50 2.05
N MET A 82 0.62 -10.01 3.08
CA MET A 82 -0.84 -9.99 3.14
C MET A 82 -1.41 -8.58 3.08
N ALA A 83 -0.87 -7.65 3.88
CA ALA A 83 -1.33 -6.25 3.89
C ALA A 83 -1.08 -5.55 2.55
N ILE A 84 0.08 -5.81 1.91
CA ILE A 84 0.40 -5.27 0.59
C ILE A 84 -0.54 -5.86 -0.47
N SER A 85 -0.84 -7.15 -0.41
CA SER A 85 -1.81 -7.79 -1.32
C SER A 85 -3.20 -7.15 -1.18
N GLU A 86 -3.70 -7.00 0.05
CA GLU A 86 -5.01 -6.39 0.30
C GLU A 86 -5.07 -4.92 -0.16
N TYR A 87 -4.00 -4.15 0.06
CA TYR A 87 -3.90 -2.78 -0.45
C TYR A 87 -3.83 -2.75 -1.99
N SER A 88 -3.05 -3.64 -2.59
CA SER A 88 -2.89 -3.72 -4.05
C SER A 88 -4.21 -4.08 -4.73
N GLU A 89 -4.99 -5.00 -4.17
CA GLU A 89 -6.32 -5.34 -4.66
C GLU A 89 -7.26 -4.12 -4.64
N GLN A 90 -7.27 -3.35 -3.55
CA GLN A 90 -8.09 -2.12 -3.46
C GLN A 90 -7.68 -1.05 -4.49
N ILE A 91 -6.37 -0.91 -4.76
CA ILE A 91 -5.89 0.03 -5.77
C ILE A 91 -6.23 -0.47 -7.17
N LEU A 92 -6.08 -1.77 -7.43
CA LEU A 92 -6.41 -2.36 -8.72
C LEU A 92 -7.91 -2.23 -9.03
N GLU A 93 -8.78 -2.45 -8.06
CA GLU A 93 -10.24 -2.24 -8.19
C GLU A 93 -10.57 -0.78 -8.53
N LYS A 94 -9.92 0.19 -7.87
CA LYS A 94 -10.08 1.61 -8.19
C LYS A 94 -9.56 1.97 -9.58
N ILE A 95 -8.47 1.35 -10.02
CA ILE A 95 -7.93 1.53 -11.37
C ILE A 95 -8.91 0.96 -12.40
N GLU A 96 -9.45 -0.22 -12.16
CA GLU A 96 -10.46 -0.86 -13.02
C GLU A 96 -11.72 0.00 -13.11
N GLN A 97 -12.23 0.50 -11.98
CA GLN A 97 -13.39 1.39 -11.95
C GLN A 97 -13.14 2.68 -12.74
N ASN A 98 -11.98 3.33 -12.53
CA ASN A 98 -11.61 4.53 -13.28
C ASN A 98 -11.48 4.23 -14.77
N HIS A 99 -10.85 3.12 -15.14
CA HIS A 99 -10.70 2.71 -16.53
C HIS A 99 -12.07 2.49 -17.19
N MET A 100 -12.99 1.80 -16.50
CA MET A 100 -14.37 1.63 -16.96
C MET A 100 -15.08 2.97 -17.15
N GLU A 101 -14.93 3.91 -16.22
CA GLU A 101 -15.57 5.22 -16.32
C GLU A 101 -15.02 6.03 -17.50
N VAL A 102 -13.70 5.98 -17.74
CA VAL A 102 -13.07 6.65 -18.89
C VAL A 102 -13.54 6.03 -20.21
N VAL A 103 -13.58 4.70 -20.31
CA VAL A 103 -14.09 4.00 -21.51
C VAL A 103 -15.57 4.29 -21.72
N PHE A 104 -16.35 4.33 -20.65
CA PHE A 104 -17.76 4.71 -20.70
C PHE A 104 -17.93 6.13 -21.25
N LEU A 105 -17.13 7.09 -20.75
CA LEU A 105 -17.19 8.47 -21.19
C LEU A 105 -16.78 8.62 -22.66
N TYR A 106 -15.79 7.84 -23.11
CA TYR A 106 -15.40 7.74 -24.51
C TYR A 106 -16.53 7.21 -25.39
N ASN A 107 -17.18 6.12 -24.98
CA ASN A 107 -18.30 5.52 -25.70
C ASN A 107 -19.50 6.47 -25.78
N MET A 108 -19.85 7.14 -24.68
CA MET A 108 -20.94 8.12 -24.65
C MET A 108 -20.64 9.35 -25.52
N LEU A 109 -19.37 9.79 -25.56
CA LEU A 109 -18.95 10.89 -26.43
C LEU A 109 -19.08 10.48 -27.90
N ASN A 110 -18.64 9.28 -28.25
CA ASN A 110 -18.74 8.74 -29.60
C ASN A 110 -20.21 8.52 -30.01
N GLU A 111 -21.05 8.02 -29.10
CA GLU A 111 -22.49 7.90 -29.32
C GLU A 111 -23.14 9.28 -29.54
N LYS A 112 -22.80 10.29 -28.73
CA LYS A 112 -23.29 11.66 -28.91
C LYS A 112 -22.83 12.25 -30.24
N GLU A 113 -21.58 12.03 -30.64
CA GLU A 113 -21.05 12.44 -31.94
C GLU A 113 -21.83 11.78 -33.08
N ASN A 114 -22.08 10.48 -33.00
CA ASN A 114 -22.83 9.73 -33.99
C ASN A 114 -24.30 10.18 -34.05
N ALA A 115 -24.95 10.38 -32.90
CA ALA A 115 -26.30 10.93 -32.83
C ALA A 115 -26.36 12.34 -33.42
N MET A 116 -25.34 13.18 -33.16
CA MET A 116 -25.25 14.51 -33.75
C MET A 116 -25.12 14.43 -35.28
N LYS A 117 -24.22 13.58 -35.79
CA LYS A 117 -24.03 13.33 -37.23
C LYS A 117 -25.28 12.79 -37.90
N GLU A 118 -25.99 11.83 -37.28
CA GLU A 118 -27.25 11.31 -37.81
C GLU A 118 -28.31 12.42 -37.89
N ASN A 119 -28.48 13.20 -36.82
CA ASN A 119 -29.45 14.30 -36.80
C ASN A 119 -29.13 15.38 -37.85
N TYR A 120 -27.85 15.66 -38.12
CA TYR A 120 -27.44 16.55 -39.21
C TYR A 120 -27.72 15.95 -40.60
N CYS A 121 -27.34 14.69 -40.86
CA CYS A 121 -27.61 14.01 -42.13
C CYS A 121 -29.12 13.85 -42.41
N LYS A 122 -29.93 13.61 -41.38
CA LYS A 122 -31.40 13.48 -41.50
C LYS A 122 -32.06 14.82 -41.82
N LYS A 123 -31.47 15.93 -41.38
CA LYS A 123 -31.90 17.29 -41.73
C LYS A 123 -31.55 17.65 -43.18
N GLU A 124 -30.38 17.23 -43.68
CA GLU A 124 -30.02 17.39 -45.10
C GLU A 124 -30.93 16.56 -46.02
N ASN A 125 -31.25 15.31 -45.67
CA ASN A 125 -32.13 14.47 -46.49
C ASN A 125 -33.60 14.93 -46.47
N LYS A 126 -34.10 15.46 -45.35
CA LYS A 126 -35.44 16.10 -45.30
C LYS A 126 -35.52 17.43 -46.05
N THR A 127 -34.38 18.08 -46.30
CA THR A 127 -34.34 19.29 -47.14
C THR A 127 -34.43 18.95 -48.63
N LYS A 128 -33.98 17.76 -49.05
CA LYS A 128 -34.07 17.30 -50.45
C LYS A 128 -35.41 16.68 -50.84
N ASP A 129 -36.15 16.07 -49.91
CA ASP A 129 -37.48 15.49 -50.19
C ASP A 129 -38.64 16.48 -50.08
N SER A 130 -38.37 17.74 -49.72
CA SER A 130 -39.38 18.81 -49.59
C SER A 130 -39.19 19.97 -50.58
N GLU A 131 -38.52 19.74 -51.72
CA GLU A 131 -38.44 20.71 -52.83
C GLU A 131 -39.60 20.59 -53.85
N SER A 132 -40.68 19.89 -53.50
CA SER A 132 -41.92 19.95 -54.28
C SER A 132 -43.13 20.25 -53.39
N LYS A 133 -43.11 21.41 -52.72
CA LYS A 133 -44.25 22.33 -52.62
C LYS A 133 -43.91 23.58 -51.80
N SER A 134 -44.17 24.71 -52.44
CA SER A 134 -44.31 26.07 -51.90
C SER A 134 -43.07 26.80 -51.40
N ASN A 135 -42.60 27.66 -52.30
CA ASN A 135 -42.17 29.02 -51.98
C ASN A 135 -43.13 29.66 -50.97
N ASP A 136 -42.59 30.15 -49.84
CA ASP A 136 -42.71 31.55 -49.42
C ASP A 136 -42.10 31.75 -48.02
N LEU A 137 -41.40 32.88 -47.89
CA LEU A 137 -40.91 33.56 -46.68
C LEU A 137 -39.51 33.22 -46.15
N GLU A 138 -38.61 33.99 -46.75
CA GLU A 138 -37.30 34.48 -46.35
C GLU A 138 -37.24 35.13 -44.95
N ASN A 139 -36.00 35.21 -44.43
CA ASN A 139 -35.46 36.07 -43.36
C ASN A 139 -35.47 35.58 -41.90
N GLN A 140 -34.40 34.86 -41.52
CA GLN A 140 -33.28 35.54 -40.83
C GLN A 140 -32.02 34.66 -40.79
N THR A 141 -31.01 35.13 -41.52
CA THR A 141 -29.60 34.75 -41.42
C THR A 141 -28.98 35.39 -40.18
N ASP A 142 -28.09 34.67 -39.50
CA ASP A 142 -26.80 35.17 -38.99
C ASP A 142 -25.90 33.96 -38.70
N THR A 143 -25.17 33.43 -39.68
CA THR A 143 -23.80 33.79 -40.12
C THR A 143 -22.71 33.68 -39.03
N ASN A 144 -21.70 32.86 -39.35
CA ASN A 144 -20.29 32.92 -38.93
C ASN A 144 -19.86 32.31 -37.58
N ASN A 145 -19.32 31.08 -37.61
CA ASN A 145 -17.86 30.92 -37.68
C ASN A 145 -17.45 29.45 -37.83
N SER A 146 -16.78 29.17 -38.94
CA SER A 146 -15.94 27.99 -39.13
C SER A 146 -14.50 28.45 -38.94
N THR A 147 -13.77 27.95 -37.94
CA THR A 147 -12.30 28.05 -37.89
C THR A 147 -11.73 26.97 -36.98
N VAL A 148 -11.10 25.99 -37.63
CA VAL A 148 -9.79 25.40 -37.29
C VAL A 148 -9.71 24.46 -36.07
N ILE A 149 -9.43 23.20 -36.44
CA ILE A 149 -8.72 22.18 -35.67
C ILE A 149 -7.39 22.79 -35.18
N ASP A 150 -7.17 22.87 -33.87
CA ASP A 150 -5.82 22.93 -33.31
C ASP A 150 -5.66 21.87 -32.21
N SER A 151 -4.71 20.99 -32.48
CA SER A 151 -4.24 19.95 -31.59
C SER A 151 -3.36 20.59 -30.53
N LYS A 152 -3.85 20.65 -29.28
CA LYS A 152 -2.96 20.84 -28.13
C LYS A 152 -3.32 19.86 -27.03
N VAL A 153 -2.60 18.75 -27.02
CA VAL A 153 -2.49 17.85 -25.87
C VAL A 153 -2.10 18.71 -24.67
N THR A 154 -3.03 18.85 -23.73
CA THR A 154 -2.75 19.34 -22.40
C THR A 154 -3.10 18.19 -21.48
N GLU A 155 -2.06 17.52 -20.97
CA GLU A 155 -2.20 16.55 -19.89
C GLU A 155 -2.97 17.21 -18.74
N PRO A 156 -4.05 16.59 -18.23
CA PRO A 156 -4.59 17.01 -16.96
C PRO A 156 -3.68 16.43 -15.87
N GLU A 157 -2.74 17.22 -15.37
CA GLU A 157 -2.19 17.03 -14.02
C GLU A 157 -3.39 16.98 -13.06
N ARG A 158 -3.62 15.81 -12.47
CA ARG A 158 -4.46 15.71 -11.27
C ARG A 158 -3.52 15.56 -10.09
N GLU A 159 -3.47 16.61 -9.27
CA GLU A 159 -2.87 16.59 -7.95
C GLU A 159 -3.42 15.40 -7.15
N ILE A 160 -2.52 14.51 -6.75
CA ILE A 160 -2.81 13.48 -5.75
C ILE A 160 -2.79 14.19 -4.40
N GLN A 161 -3.95 14.64 -3.93
CA GLN A 161 -4.07 15.03 -2.53
C GLN A 161 -4.16 13.76 -1.66
N GLY A 162 -3.07 13.46 -0.94
CA GLY A 162 -3.16 12.67 0.29
C GLY A 162 -2.22 11.47 0.44
N ILE A 163 -1.05 11.42 -0.22
CA ILE A 163 -0.05 10.37 0.05
C ILE A 163 1.32 11.02 0.11
N ASN A 164 2.06 10.82 1.21
CA ASN A 164 3.40 11.35 1.37
C ASN A 164 4.33 10.64 0.37
N ASP A 165 4.90 11.39 -0.57
CA ASP A 165 5.67 10.91 -1.72
C ASP A 165 6.93 10.11 -1.34
N GLU A 166 7.32 10.11 -0.07
CA GLU A 166 8.53 9.47 0.44
C GLU A 166 8.35 7.97 0.67
N GLU A 167 7.12 7.48 0.87
CA GLU A 167 6.84 6.06 1.14
C GLU A 167 6.50 5.25 -0.13
N ALA A 168 6.05 5.93 -1.20
CA ALA A 168 5.74 5.32 -2.50
C ALA A 168 7.00 4.97 -3.31
N ALA A 169 8.11 5.68 -3.10
CA ALA A 169 9.35 5.51 -3.87
C ALA A 169 10.12 4.23 -3.53
N MET A 170 9.83 3.57 -2.39
CA MET A 170 10.54 2.36 -1.96
C MET A 170 10.01 1.05 -2.58
N LEU A 171 8.91 1.08 -3.34
CA LEU A 171 8.20 -0.14 -3.79
C LEU A 171 8.30 -0.44 -5.30
N VAL A 172 8.96 0.40 -6.10
CA VAL A 172 8.85 0.33 -7.58
C VAL A 172 9.76 -0.74 -8.23
N ASN A 173 10.68 -1.37 -7.51
CA ASN A 173 11.78 -2.09 -8.17
C ASN A 173 11.63 -3.61 -8.35
N ASN A 174 10.52 -4.27 -8.00
CA ASN A 174 10.45 -5.72 -8.26
C ASN A 174 9.05 -6.35 -8.34
N THR A 175 8.21 -5.91 -9.27
CA THR A 175 7.09 -6.75 -9.72
C THR A 175 6.90 -6.61 -11.22
N ASN A 176 7.49 -7.56 -11.97
CA ASN A 176 7.14 -7.79 -13.36
C ASN A 176 5.75 -8.46 -13.39
N TYR A 177 4.69 -7.64 -13.37
CA TYR A 177 3.33 -8.08 -13.65
C TYR A 177 3.14 -8.12 -15.17
N SER A 178 3.08 -9.34 -15.71
CA SER A 178 2.70 -9.59 -17.11
C SER A 178 1.19 -9.47 -17.23
N TYR A 179 0.70 -8.29 -17.61
CA TYR A 179 -0.69 -8.08 -18.00
C TYR A 179 -0.92 -8.77 -19.35
N ASN A 180 -1.73 -9.83 -19.36
CA ASN A 180 -2.18 -10.47 -20.60
C ASN A 180 -3.42 -9.71 -21.08
N GLU A 181 -3.22 -8.81 -22.03
CA GLU A 181 -4.30 -8.11 -22.72
C GLU A 181 -4.97 -9.09 -23.69
N GLN A 182 -6.12 -9.65 -23.32
CA GLN A 182 -7.01 -10.29 -24.29
C GLN A 182 -7.76 -9.18 -25.04
N GLU A 183 -7.29 -8.86 -26.25
CA GLU A 183 -8.03 -8.00 -27.17
C GLU A 183 -9.38 -8.65 -27.52
N PHE A 184 -10.47 -8.14 -26.94
CA PHE A 184 -11.83 -8.38 -27.40
C PHE A 184 -12.24 -7.26 -28.37
N THR A 185 -12.62 -7.61 -29.59
CA THR A 185 -12.97 -6.65 -30.64
C THR A 185 -14.36 -6.04 -30.39
N ASP A 186 -14.61 -4.83 -30.90
CA ASP A 186 -15.88 -4.11 -30.68
C ASP A 186 -17.10 -4.82 -31.28
N GLU A 187 -16.91 -5.67 -32.30
CA GLU A 187 -17.98 -6.49 -32.89
C GLU A 187 -18.47 -7.59 -31.92
N ASP A 188 -17.58 -8.12 -31.08
CA ASP A 188 -17.89 -9.20 -30.15
C ASP A 188 -18.80 -8.71 -29.01
N LYS A 189 -18.63 -7.47 -28.56
CA LYS A 189 -19.44 -6.88 -27.47
C LYS A 189 -20.88 -6.61 -27.88
N GLN A 190 -21.12 -6.18 -29.12
CA GLN A 190 -22.47 -5.93 -29.61
C GLN A 190 -23.25 -7.23 -29.82
N ASN A 191 -22.56 -8.29 -30.22
CA ASN A 191 -23.13 -9.63 -30.34
C ASN A 191 -23.56 -10.19 -28.97
N ASN A 192 -22.69 -10.08 -27.97
CA ASN A 192 -22.95 -10.57 -26.62
C ASN A 192 -24.22 -9.95 -26.00
N ASN A 193 -24.45 -8.65 -26.19
CA ASN A 193 -25.65 -7.98 -25.68
C ASN A 193 -26.95 -8.48 -26.33
N GLN A 194 -26.92 -8.75 -27.64
CA GLN A 194 -28.06 -9.33 -28.35
C GLN A 194 -28.31 -10.78 -27.91
N GLU A 195 -27.24 -11.54 -27.66
CA GLU A 195 -27.34 -12.93 -27.23
C GLU A 195 -27.86 -13.07 -25.79
N ILE A 196 -27.47 -12.16 -24.88
CA ILE A 196 -28.05 -12.05 -23.53
C ILE A 196 -29.58 -11.91 -23.61
N MET A 197 -30.08 -11.02 -24.49
CA MET A 197 -31.52 -10.81 -24.66
C MET A 197 -32.22 -12.06 -25.19
N LYS A 198 -31.63 -12.72 -26.19
CA LYS A 198 -32.18 -13.96 -26.75
C LYS A 198 -32.29 -15.06 -25.71
N LEU A 199 -31.24 -15.29 -24.92
CA LEU A 199 -31.26 -16.32 -23.87
C LEU A 199 -32.21 -15.98 -22.73
N TYR A 200 -32.36 -14.70 -22.38
CA TYR A 200 -33.32 -14.26 -21.38
C TYR A 200 -34.78 -14.42 -21.83
N THR A 201 -35.09 -14.09 -23.09
CA THR A 201 -36.43 -14.33 -23.66
C THR A 201 -36.79 -15.82 -23.75
N GLN A 202 -35.78 -16.71 -23.82
CA GLN A 202 -35.96 -18.15 -23.71
C GLN A 202 -36.18 -18.64 -22.27
N GLY A 203 -36.19 -17.74 -21.28
CA GLY A 203 -36.45 -18.04 -19.88
C GLY A 203 -35.24 -18.56 -19.09
N LYS A 204 -34.02 -18.44 -19.64
CA LYS A 204 -32.81 -18.83 -18.91
C LYS A 204 -32.52 -17.90 -17.75
N SER A 205 -31.95 -18.45 -16.68
CA SER A 205 -31.58 -17.66 -15.50
C SER A 205 -30.33 -16.81 -15.76
N ILE A 206 -30.19 -15.67 -15.08
CA ILE A 206 -29.04 -14.77 -15.18
C ILE A 206 -27.71 -15.52 -14.95
N THR A 207 -27.71 -16.49 -14.04
CA THR A 207 -26.52 -17.31 -13.74
C THR A 207 -26.19 -18.30 -14.86
N GLU A 208 -27.19 -18.84 -15.55
CA GLU A 208 -26.98 -19.71 -16.72
C GLU A 208 -26.52 -18.93 -17.93
N ILE A 209 -27.02 -17.72 -18.15
CA ILE A 209 -26.60 -16.83 -19.23
C ILE A 209 -25.13 -16.44 -19.04
N ALA A 210 -24.78 -16.00 -17.83
CA ALA A 210 -23.41 -15.68 -17.44
C ALA A 210 -22.45 -16.86 -17.72
N LYS A 211 -22.86 -18.09 -17.35
CA LYS A 211 -22.07 -19.30 -17.60
C LYS A 211 -21.99 -19.70 -19.09
N THR A 212 -23.02 -19.42 -19.88
CA THR A 212 -23.07 -19.81 -21.30
C THR A 212 -22.24 -18.87 -22.16
N LEU A 213 -22.23 -17.58 -21.82
CA LEU A 213 -21.54 -16.53 -22.57
C LEU A 213 -20.17 -16.14 -21.96
N ASP A 214 -19.75 -16.83 -20.89
CA ASP A 214 -18.54 -16.52 -20.12
C ASP A 214 -18.49 -15.04 -19.64
N LEU A 215 -19.67 -14.51 -19.27
CA LEU A 215 -19.87 -13.13 -18.85
C LEU A 215 -20.09 -13.04 -17.34
N GLY A 216 -19.80 -11.88 -16.75
CA GLY A 216 -20.08 -11.62 -15.34
C GLY A 216 -21.59 -11.58 -15.05
N LYS A 217 -22.02 -12.11 -13.89
CA LYS A 217 -23.44 -12.01 -13.46
C LYS A 217 -23.93 -10.56 -13.38
N GLY A 218 -23.02 -9.64 -13.06
CA GLY A 218 -23.26 -8.20 -13.02
C GLY A 218 -23.55 -7.61 -14.40
N GLU A 219 -22.75 -7.95 -15.42
CA GLU A 219 -22.96 -7.53 -16.81
C GLU A 219 -24.31 -8.00 -17.34
N VAL A 220 -24.63 -9.28 -17.19
CA VAL A 220 -25.91 -9.83 -17.64
C VAL A 220 -27.08 -9.11 -16.98
N SER A 221 -27.00 -8.85 -15.67
CA SER A 221 -28.05 -8.11 -14.96
C SER A 221 -28.14 -6.65 -15.40
N PHE A 222 -27.00 -6.01 -15.70
CA PHE A 222 -26.95 -4.62 -16.15
C PHE A 222 -27.60 -4.46 -17.51
N VAL A 223 -27.26 -5.31 -18.48
CA VAL A 223 -27.85 -5.31 -19.83
C VAL A 223 -29.36 -5.56 -19.73
N LEU A 224 -29.81 -6.54 -18.92
CA LEU A 224 -31.24 -6.79 -18.71
C LEU A 224 -32.00 -5.62 -18.08
N ASN A 225 -31.37 -4.88 -17.16
CA ASN A 225 -31.99 -3.74 -16.53
C ASN A 225 -32.11 -2.55 -17.50
N LEU A 226 -31.09 -2.35 -18.34
CA LEU A 226 -31.04 -1.30 -19.35
C LEU A 226 -32.15 -1.48 -20.41
N TYR A 227 -32.37 -2.71 -20.88
CA TYR A 227 -33.40 -3.01 -21.88
C TYR A 227 -34.82 -3.08 -21.31
N LYS A 228 -34.99 -3.24 -19.98
CA LYS A 228 -36.31 -3.15 -19.33
C LYS A 228 -36.80 -1.72 -19.11
N GLN A 229 -35.91 -0.74 -19.21
CA GLN A 229 -36.23 0.68 -19.03
C GLN A 229 -36.59 1.41 -20.33
N ASN A 230 -36.49 0.75 -21.48
CA ASN A 230 -37.05 1.18 -22.77
C ASN A 230 -38.30 0.35 -23.11
#